data_AF-A0A957GSH7-F1
#
_entry.id   AF-A0A957GSH7-F1
#
_cell.length_a   1.000
_cell.length_b   1.000
_cell.length_c   1.000
_cell.angle_alpha   90.00
_cell.angle_beta   90.00
_cell.angle_gamma   90.00
#
_symmetry.space_group_name_H-M   'P 1'
#
loop_
_entity.id
_entity.type
_entity.pdbx_description
1 polymer ?
#
loop_
_entity_poly.entity_id
_entity_poly.type
_entity_poly.pdbx_seq_one_letter_code
_entity_poly.pdbx_strand_id
1 'polypeptide(L)' 'LEAITALNDGLINFPDVVLFSSHDYQFIDTIANRIVEFTPGGIIDRMMTLEVYVNDPAVQALRQQMYAGEKLLRI' A
#
# COMPACT_ATOMS: atom_id res chain seq x y z
N LEU A 1 -10.42 14.71 17.46
CA LEU A 1 -9.28 15.10 16.60
C LEU A 1 -7.94 14.71 17.25
N GLU A 2 -7.74 15.01 18.53
CA GLU A 2 -6.49 14.74 19.26
C GLU A 2 -6.04 13.26 19.29
N ALA A 3 -6.97 12.30 19.41
CA ALA A 3 -6.63 10.88 19.47
C ALA A 3 -6.05 10.31 18.14
N ILE A 4 -6.40 10.90 17.00
CA ILE A 4 -5.91 10.46 15.69
C ILE A 4 -4.48 10.96 15.47
N THR A 5 -4.20 12.22 15.81
CA THR A 5 -2.85 12.79 15.75
C THR A 5 -1.90 12.05 16.68
N ALA A 6 -2.32 11.79 17.93
CA ALA A 6 -1.52 11.03 18.88
C ALA A 6 -1.22 9.59 18.42
N LEU A 7 -2.18 8.95 17.72
CA LEU A 7 -1.96 7.64 17.12
C LEU A 7 -0.92 7.70 15.99
N ASN A 8 -1.03 8.67 15.07
CA ASN A 8 -0.07 8.84 13.98
C ASN A 8 1.34 9.07 14.50
N ASP A 9 1.50 10.01 15.44
CA ASP A 9 2.81 10.32 16.04
C ASP A 9 3.37 9.11 16.80
N GLY A 10 2.51 8.34 17.48
CA GLY A 10 2.90 7.09 18.15
C GLY A 10 3.39 6.02 17.18
N LEU A 11 2.73 5.86 16.02
CA LEU A 11 3.11 4.90 14.99
C LEU A 11 4.37 5.31 14.25
N ILE A 12 4.55 6.60 13.97
CA ILE A 12 5.75 7.14 13.32
C ILE A 12 6.99 6.97 14.21
N ASN A 13 6.85 7.18 15.52
CA ASN A 13 7.95 7.07 16.48
C ASN A 13 8.21 5.63 16.96
N PHE A 14 7.40 4.66 16.52
CA PHE A 14 7.59 3.27 16.91
C PHE A 14 8.89 2.73 16.27
N PRO A 15 9.84 2.22 17.07
CA PRO A 15 11.18 1.88 16.58
C PRO A 15 11.24 0.58 15.77
N ASP A 16 10.23 -0.28 15.91
CA ASP A 16 10.16 -1.59 15.26
C ASP A 16 9.20 -1.59 14.07
N VAL A 17 8.88 -2.79 13.56
CA VAL A 17 8.02 -2.95 12.39
C VAL A 17 6.54 -2.88 12.79
N VAL A 18 5.81 -1.98 12.14
CA VAL A 18 4.34 -1.94 12.17
C VAL A 18 3.80 -2.48 10.85
N LEU A 19 2.95 -3.50 10.90
CA LEU A 19 2.15 -3.95 9.77
C LEU A 19 0.70 -3.57 10.02
N PHE A 20 0.11 -2.82 9.09
CA PHE A 20 -1.29 -2.43 9.17
C PHE A 20 -1.93 -2.49 7.78
N SER A 21 -3.26 -2.59 7.78
CA SER A 21 -4.09 -2.42 6.59
C SER A 21 -5.17 -1.41 6.95
N SER A 22 -5.45 -0.48 6.03
CA SER A 22 -6.50 0.52 6.20
C SER A 22 -7.16 0.78 4.85
N HIS A 23 -8.30 1.47 4.89
CA HIS A 23 -8.97 2.03 3.72
C HIS A 23 -8.86 3.56 3.67
N ASP A 24 -8.31 4.19 4.72
CA ASP A 24 -8.09 5.63 4.78
C ASP A 24 -6.80 6.00 4.04
N TYR A 25 -6.96 6.65 2.89
CA TYR A 25 -5.85 7.06 2.03
C TYR A 25 -4.85 7.96 2.76
N GLN A 26 -5.33 8.97 3.50
CA GLN A 26 -4.48 9.94 4.19
C GLN A 26 -3.65 9.25 5.27
N PHE A 27 -4.25 8.32 6.02
CA PHE A 27 -3.58 7.55 7.05
C PHE A 27 -2.46 6.67 6.48
N ILE A 28 -2.76 5.93 5.41
CA ILE A 28 -1.78 5.03 4.79
C ILE A 28 -0.63 5.84 4.20
N ASP A 29 -0.92 6.92 3.48
CA ASP A 29 0.11 7.73 2.84
C ASP A 29 1.03 8.43 3.86
N THR A 30 0.47 8.84 5.01
CA THR A 30 1.24 9.54 6.06
C THR A 30 2.17 8.60 6.84
N ILE A 31 1.79 7.34 7.04
CA ILE A 31 2.50 6.41 7.95
C ILE A 31 3.26 5.31 7.19
N ALA A 32 2.72 4.81 6.07
CA ALA A 32 3.32 3.70 5.35
C ALA A 32 4.53 4.17 4.53
N ASN A 33 5.67 3.52 4.79
CA ASN A 33 6.91 3.67 4.02
C ASN A 33 7.16 2.50 3.05
N ARG A 34 6.28 1.50 3.07
CA ARG A 34 6.31 0.31 2.21
C ARG A 34 4.89 -0.11 1.88
N ILE A 35 4.62 -0.31 0.59
CA ILE A 35 3.35 -0.84 0.09
C ILE A 35 3.56 -2.29 -0.33
N VAL A 36 2.76 -3.17 0.27
CA VAL A 36 2.67 -4.59 -0.10
C VAL A 36 1.26 -4.83 -0.62
N GLU A 37 1.14 -5.04 -1.93
CA GLU A 37 -0.12 -5.33 -2.60
C GLU A 37 -0.19 -6.81 -2.97
N PHE A 38 -1.26 -7.46 -2.53
CA PHE A 38 -1.57 -8.83 -2.90
C PHE A 38 -2.38 -8.84 -4.18
N THR A 39 -1.86 -9.50 -5.20
CA THR A 39 -2.49 -9.60 -6.51
C THR A 39 -2.72 -11.08 -6.88
N PRO A 40 -3.62 -11.38 -7.83
CA PRO A 40 -3.86 -12.75 -8.27
C PRO A 40 -2.63 -13.43 -8.89
N GLY A 41 -1.75 -12.65 -9.52
CA GLY A 41 -0.50 -13.10 -10.14
C GLY A 41 0.71 -13.15 -9.20
N GLY A 42 0.57 -12.75 -7.92
CA GLY A 42 1.68 -12.70 -6.96
C GLY A 42 1.59 -11.50 -6.01
N ILE A 43 2.74 -11.07 -5.48
CA ILE A 43 2.83 -9.95 -4.53
C ILE A 43 3.67 -8.85 -5.16
N ILE A 44 3.19 -7.62 -5.07
CA ILE A 44 3.96 -6.42 -5.41
C ILE A 44 4.41 -5.78 -4.10
N ASP A 45 5.70 -5.48 -4.02
CA ASP A 45 6.33 -4.99 -2.80
C ASP A 45 7.27 -3.83 -3.14
N ARG A 46 6.99 -2.65 -2.58
CA ARG A 46 7.69 -1.41 -2.90
C ARG A 46 7.90 -0.56 -1.65
N MET A 47 9.14 -0.12 -1.43
CA MET A 47 9.51 0.84 -0.38
C MET A 47 9.26 2.28 -0.88
N MET A 48 8.02 2.75 -0.75
CA MET A 48 7.56 4.08 -1.13
C MET A 48 6.22 4.39 -0.43
N THR A 49 5.78 5.65 -0.48
CA THR A 49 4.46 6.04 0.04
C THR A 49 3.33 5.59 -0.89
N LEU A 50 2.09 5.64 -0.42
CA LEU A 50 0.93 5.25 -1.20
C LEU A 50 0.74 6.14 -2.43
N GLU A 51 0.91 7.46 -2.31
CA GLU A 51 0.76 8.39 -3.41
C GLU A 51 1.75 8.10 -4.54
N VAL A 52 3.02 7.89 -4.21
CA VAL A 52 4.04 7.54 -5.21
C VAL A 52 3.72 6.20 -5.84
N TYR A 53 3.32 5.21 -5.04
CA TYR A 53 2.96 3.87 -5.53
C TYR A 53 1.82 3.89 -6.54
N VAL A 54 0.75 4.64 -6.28
CA VAL A 54 -0.42 4.72 -7.15
C VAL A 54 -0.11 5.46 -8.46
N ASN A 55 0.79 6.45 -8.40
CA ASN A 55 1.12 7.30 -9.55
C ASN A 55 2.33 6.83 -10.37
N ASP A 56 3.10 5.85 -9.90
CA ASP A 56 4.27 5.31 -10.63
C ASP A 56 3.83 4.50 -11.87
N PRO A 57 4.20 4.93 -13.09
CA PRO A 57 3.84 4.22 -14.33
C PRO A 57 4.37 2.78 -14.39
N ALA A 58 5.54 2.50 -13.79
CA ALA A 58 6.12 1.16 -13.74
C ALA A 58 5.32 0.25 -12.81
N VAL A 59 4.85 0.77 -11.68
CA VAL A 59 3.95 0.06 -10.78
C VAL A 59 2.61 -0.21 -11.45
N GLN A 60 2.04 0.77 -12.16
CA GLN A 60 0.79 0.59 -12.90
C GLN A 60 0.89 -0.50 -13.96
N ALA A 61 1.98 -0.52 -14.74
CA ALA A 61 2.24 -1.57 -15.72
C ALA A 61 2.38 -2.95 -15.07
N LEU A 62 3.09 -3.03 -13.94
CA LEU A 62 3.25 -4.27 -13.18
C LEU A 62 1.91 -4.78 -12.63
N ARG A 63 1.10 -3.88 -12.03
CA ARG A 63 -0.25 -4.22 -11.54
C ARG A 63 -1.11 -4.77 -12.69
N GLN A 64 -1.11 -4.12 -13.85
CA GLN A 64 -1.85 -4.63 -15.01
C GLN A 64 -1.44 -6.05 -15.40
N GLN A 65 -0.14 -6.36 -15.41
CA GLN A 65 0.36 -7.71 -15.69
C GLN A 65 -0.07 -8.71 -14.61
N MET A 66 0.03 -8.34 -13.35
CA MET A 66 -0.29 -9.20 -12.21
C MET A 66 -1.80 -9.49 -12.08
N TYR A 67 -2.66 -8.55 -12.47
CA TYR A 67 -4.11 -8.73 -12.51
C TYR A 67 -4.62 -9.31 -13.84
N ALA A 68 -3.79 -9.37 -14.88
CA ALA A 68 -4.20 -9.91 -16.19
C ALA A 68 -4.64 -11.39 -16.11
N GLY A 69 -4.11 -12.15 -15.14
CA GLY A 69 -4.49 -13.55 -14.91
C GLY A 69 -5.97 -13.77 -14.59
N GLU A 70 -6.64 -12.80 -13.95
CA GLU A 70 -8.08 -12.92 -13.66
C GLU A 70 -8.97 -12.73 -14.89
N LYS A 71 -8.48 -12.02 -15.92
CA LYS A 71 -9.26 -11.77 -17.14
C LYS A 71 -9.49 -13.05 -17.95
N LEU A 72 -8.68 -14.09 -17.73
CA LEU A 72 -8.77 -15.40 -18.37
C LEU A 72 -9.72 -16.39 -17.66
N LEU A 73 -10.14 -16.09 -16.41
CA LEU A 73 -11.02 -16.96 -15.61
C LEU A 73 -12.52 -16.67 -15.80
N ARG A 74 -12.91 -15.95 -16.85
CA ARG A 74 -14.32 -15.85 -17.24
C ARG A 74 -14.72 -17.09 -18.04
N ILE A 75 -15.22 -18.09 -17.31
CA ILE A 75 -16.04 -19.19 -17.85
C ILE A 75 -17.47 -18.67 -18.10
#